data_AF-A0A1R3K889-F1
#
_entry.id   AF-A0A1R3K889-F1
#
_cell.length_a   1.000
_cell.length_b   1.000
_cell.length_c   1.000
_cell.angle_alpha   90.00
_cell.angle_beta   90.00
_cell.angle_gamma   90.00
#
_symmetry.space_group_name_H-M   'P 1'
#
loop_
_entity.id
_entity.type
_entity.pdbx_description
1 polymer ?
#
loop_
_entity_poly.entity_id
_entity_poly.type
_entity_poly.pdbx_seq_one_letter_code
_entity_poly.pdbx_strand_id
1 'polypeptide(L)'
;MRLAAALNMLVIAPDLRLAPEHRLPAAADDARFALKWLQGQAKAMHGIKDDGKVETWLTCVDFDRVFVLGDSSGGNMAHHLAAGFEAGSAELAPVRVRGYVLLSPFFGGNVRTRREEEQPFETFWNMEKYER
;
A
#
# COMPACT_ATOMS: atom_id res chain seq x y z
N MET A 1 -7.21 0.40 -14.64
CA MET A 1 -6.95 0.03 -16.05
C MET A 1 -5.80 0.81 -16.69
N ARG A 2 -5.74 2.15 -16.62
CA ARG A 2 -4.66 2.92 -17.28
C ARG A 2 -3.25 2.54 -16.84
N LEU A 3 -3.00 2.45 -15.53
CA LEU A 3 -1.68 2.07 -14.99
C LEU A 3 -1.27 0.65 -15.43
N ALA A 4 -2.18 -0.31 -15.27
CA ALA A 4 -1.96 -1.71 -15.66
C ALA A 4 -1.59 -1.84 -17.15
N ALA A 5 -2.35 -1.17 -18.03
CA ALA A 5 -2.10 -1.19 -19.46
C ALA A 5 -0.82 -0.44 -19.86
N ALA A 6 -0.56 0.72 -19.26
CA ALA A 6 0.59 1.55 -19.61
C ALA A 6 1.93 0.90 -19.20
N LEU A 7 1.95 0.14 -18.11
CA LEU A 7 3.15 -0.51 -17.59
C LEU A 7 3.23 -2.00 -17.92
N ASN A 8 2.19 -2.56 -18.54
CA ASN A 8 2.01 -4.00 -18.74
C ASN A 8 2.21 -4.78 -17.43
N MET A 9 1.49 -4.35 -16.38
CA MET A 9 1.57 -4.92 -15.04
C MET A 9 0.21 -5.37 -14.56
N LEU A 10 0.21 -6.44 -13.75
CA LEU A 10 -0.96 -6.80 -12.98
C LEU A 10 -1.11 -5.85 -11.79
N VAL A 11 -2.33 -5.35 -11.56
CA VAL A 11 -2.64 -4.43 -10.44
C VAL A 11 -3.65 -5.09 -9.51
N ILE A 12 -3.28 -5.21 -8.24
CA ILE A 12 -4.16 -5.67 -7.16
C ILE A 12 -4.52 -4.44 -6.34
N ALA A 13 -5.80 -4.13 -6.27
CA ALA A 13 -6.32 -3.00 -5.50
C ALA A 13 -7.21 -3.57 -4.37
N PRO A 14 -6.66 -3.76 -3.15
CA PRO A 14 -7.45 -4.23 -2.02
C PRO A 14 -8.49 -3.18 -1.63
N ASP A 15 -9.69 -3.64 -1.30
CA ASP A 15 -10.74 -2.79 -0.74
C ASP A 15 -10.50 -2.67 0.77
N LEU A 16 -10.07 -1.48 1.20
CA LEU A 16 -9.67 -1.22 2.58
C LEU A 16 -10.88 -0.73 3.38
N ARG A 17 -11.02 -1.20 4.63
CA ARG A 17 -12.05 -0.68 5.54
C ARG A 17 -11.86 0.83 5.73
N LEU A 18 -12.97 1.56 5.63
CA LEU A 18 -12.98 3.01 5.65
C LEU A 18 -13.33 3.56 7.05
N ALA A 19 -12.76 4.72 7.35
CA ALA A 19 -13.21 5.56 8.45
C ALA A 19 -14.44 6.37 8.02
N PRO A 20 -15.34 6.75 8.94
CA PRO A 20 -15.19 6.65 10.41
C PRO A 20 -15.56 5.29 11.04
N GLU A 21 -16.23 4.40 10.32
CA GLU A 21 -16.74 3.11 10.82
C GLU A 21 -15.61 2.20 11.31
N HIS A 22 -14.48 2.24 10.59
CA HIS A 22 -13.27 1.50 10.92
C HIS A 22 -12.07 2.46 10.92
N ARG A 23 -11.92 3.19 12.02
CA ARG A 23 -10.78 4.11 12.22
C ARG A 23 -9.45 3.36 12.14
N LEU A 24 -8.37 4.09 11.87
CA LEU A 24 -7.01 3.55 11.93
C LEU A 24 -6.76 2.82 13.26
N PRO A 25 -6.09 1.65 13.25
CA PRO A 25 -5.27 1.10 12.16
C PRO A 25 -5.98 0.18 11.15
N ALA A 26 -7.31 0.09 11.12
CA ALA A 26 -8.03 -0.91 10.31
C ALA A 26 -7.61 -0.99 8.83
N ALA A 27 -7.52 0.14 8.14
CA ALA A 27 -7.05 0.20 6.75
C ALA A 27 -5.59 -0.27 6.57
N ALA A 28 -4.72 0.01 7.56
CA ALA A 28 -3.33 -0.42 7.54
C ALA A 28 -3.22 -1.95 7.74
N ASP A 29 -4.07 -2.51 8.61
CA ASP A 29 -4.17 -3.95 8.82
C ASP A 29 -4.65 -4.67 7.55
N ASP A 30 -5.65 -4.11 6.85
CA ASP A 30 -6.15 -4.64 5.58
C ASP A 30 -5.07 -4.60 4.48
N ALA A 31 -4.32 -3.51 4.41
CA ALA A 31 -3.21 -3.38 3.46
C ALA A 31 -2.09 -4.40 3.75
N ARG A 32 -1.79 -4.65 5.04
CA ARG A 32 -0.84 -5.68 5.46
C ARG A 32 -1.37 -7.08 5.14
N PHE A 33 -2.64 -7.32 5.39
CA PHE A 33 -3.31 -8.57 5.06
C PHE A 33 -3.24 -8.86 3.56
N ALA A 34 -3.47 -7.85 2.70
CA ALA A 34 -3.37 -8.02 1.25
C ALA A 34 -1.97 -8.49 0.79
N LEU A 35 -0.89 -7.95 1.37
CA LEU A 35 0.47 -8.41 1.09
C LEU A 35 0.72 -9.85 1.59
N LYS A 36 0.19 -10.21 2.76
CA LYS A 36 0.28 -11.58 3.30
C LYS A 36 -0.55 -12.57 2.48
N TRP A 37 -1.70 -12.15 1.98
CA TRP A 37 -2.50 -12.93 1.04
C TRP A 37 -1.72 -13.18 -0.25
N LEU A 38 -1.09 -12.15 -0.82
CA LEU A 38 -0.22 -12.29 -2.00
C LEU A 38 0.94 -13.25 -1.74
N GLN A 39 1.53 -13.20 -0.54
CA GLN A 39 2.54 -14.16 -0.10
C GLN A 39 1.99 -15.59 -0.07
N GLY A 40 0.76 -15.80 0.42
CA GLY A 40 0.08 -17.10 0.39
C GLY A 40 -0.09 -17.64 -1.02
N GLN A 41 -0.54 -16.80 -1.96
CA GLN A 41 -0.67 -17.15 -3.38
C GLN A 41 0.68 -17.57 -3.98
N ALA A 42 1.75 -16.83 -3.67
CA ALA A 42 3.10 -17.15 -4.13
C ALA A 42 3.60 -18.49 -3.54
N LYS A 43 3.39 -18.73 -2.25
CA LYS A 43 3.75 -19.99 -1.59
C LYS A 43 3.04 -21.20 -2.21
N ALA A 44 1.73 -21.07 -2.46
CA ALA A 44 0.93 -22.10 -3.11
C ALA A 44 1.40 -22.38 -4.55
N MET A 45 1.72 -21.35 -5.33
CA MET A 45 2.33 -21.47 -6.68
C MET A 45 3.66 -22.24 -6.66
N HIS A 46 4.48 -22.05 -5.63
CA HIS A 46 5.77 -22.74 -5.48
C HIS A 46 5.67 -24.11 -4.81
N GLY A 47 4.46 -24.63 -4.53
CA GLY A 47 4.26 -25.90 -3.84
C GLY A 47 4.71 -25.89 -2.37
N ILE A 48 4.93 -24.70 -1.80
CA ILE A 48 5.35 -24.51 -0.41
C ILE A 48 4.08 -24.38 0.43
N LYS A 49 3.46 -25.52 0.78
CA LYS A 49 2.30 -25.66 1.70
C LYS A 49 1.30 -24.49 1.72
N ASP A 50 0.19 -24.65 0.99
CA ASP A 50 -1.14 -24.32 1.50
C ASP A 50 -2.16 -25.21 0.78
N ASP A 51 -3.27 -25.54 1.43
CA ASP A 51 -4.42 -26.26 0.85
C ASP A 51 -5.32 -25.36 -0.04
N GLY A 52 -4.93 -24.09 -0.15
CA GLY A 52 -5.61 -23.07 -0.93
C GLY A 52 -5.44 -23.22 -2.44
N LYS A 53 -6.51 -22.95 -3.18
CA LYS A 53 -6.45 -22.80 -4.63
C LYS A 53 -5.70 -21.51 -4.96
N VAL A 54 -4.66 -21.63 -5.79
CA VAL A 54 -4.03 -20.48 -6.43
C VAL A 54 -5.05 -19.82 -7.35
N GLU A 55 -5.20 -18.51 -7.25
CA GLU A 55 -5.97 -17.73 -8.19
C GLU A 55 -5.39 -17.88 -9.60
N THR A 56 -6.20 -18.38 -10.54
CA THR A 56 -5.70 -18.74 -11.90
C THR A 56 -5.10 -17.56 -12.66
N TRP A 57 -5.53 -16.33 -12.37
CA TRP A 57 -5.01 -15.10 -12.97
C TRP A 57 -3.63 -14.68 -12.42
N LEU A 58 -3.15 -15.29 -11.33
CA LEU A 58 -1.80 -15.05 -10.78
C LEU A 58 -0.71 -15.94 -11.39
N THR A 59 -1.07 -16.87 -12.28
CA THR A 59 -0.12 -17.84 -12.87
C THR A 59 1.02 -17.19 -13.66
N CYS A 60 0.82 -15.99 -14.18
CA CYS A 60 1.82 -15.23 -14.95
C CYS A 60 2.50 -14.11 -14.13
N VAL A 61 2.31 -14.06 -12.80
CA VAL A 61 2.87 -13.01 -11.95
C VAL A 61 4.28 -13.36 -11.50
N ASP A 62 5.19 -12.40 -11.65
CA ASP A 62 6.53 -12.45 -11.10
C ASP A 62 6.54 -11.87 -9.66
N PHE A 63 6.53 -12.77 -8.67
CA PHE A 63 6.54 -12.39 -7.25
C PHE A 63 7.87 -11.76 -6.79
N ASP A 64 8.93 -11.79 -7.61
CA ASP A 64 10.20 -11.08 -7.34
C ASP A 64 10.15 -9.59 -7.71
N ARG A 65 9.10 -9.17 -8.42
CA ARG A 65 8.92 -7.81 -8.97
C ARG A 65 7.63 -7.14 -8.50
N VAL A 66 7.39 -7.17 -7.19
CA VAL A 66 6.22 -6.52 -6.58
C VAL A 66 6.53 -5.07 -6.21
N PHE A 67 5.60 -4.16 -6.46
CA PHE A 67 5.66 -2.76 -6.07
C PHE A 67 4.38 -2.39 -5.32
N VAL A 68 4.50 -1.57 -4.27
CA VAL A 68 3.35 -1.03 -3.54
C VAL A 68 3.21 0.44 -3.94
N LEU A 69 2.04 0.81 -4.45
CA LEU A 69 1.74 2.17 -4.85
C LEU A 69 0.56 2.71 -4.05
N GLY A 70 0.64 3.97 -3.64
CA GLY A 70 -0.45 4.65 -2.95
C GLY A 70 -0.51 6.13 -3.29
N ASP A 71 -1.72 6.64 -3.47
CA ASP A 71 -2.03 8.06 -3.68
C ASP A 71 -2.72 8.65 -2.44
N SER A 72 -2.37 9.88 -2.03
CA SER A 72 -2.98 10.55 -0.87
C SER A 72 -2.93 9.68 0.40
N SER A 73 -4.07 9.34 1.01
CA SER A 73 -4.16 8.42 2.15
C SER A 73 -3.60 7.03 1.85
N GLY A 74 -3.68 6.57 0.59
CA GLY A 74 -3.03 5.34 0.16
C GLY A 74 -1.49 5.43 0.20
N GLY A 75 -0.93 6.61 -0.05
CA GLY A 75 0.50 6.86 0.10
C GLY A 75 0.94 6.76 1.56
N ASN A 76 0.11 7.21 2.50
CA ASN A 76 0.32 6.98 3.93
C ASN A 76 0.35 5.48 4.28
N MET A 77 -0.60 4.70 3.75
CA MET A 77 -0.63 3.25 3.96
C MET A 77 0.61 2.56 3.38
N ALA A 78 1.01 2.91 2.16
CA ALA A 78 2.23 2.40 1.52
C ALA A 78 3.49 2.70 2.37
N HIS A 79 3.57 3.89 2.96
CA HIS A 79 4.64 4.24 3.89
C HIS A 79 4.63 3.35 5.15
N HIS A 80 3.48 3.14 5.78
CA HIS A 80 3.38 2.27 6.96
C HIS A 80 3.74 0.81 6.65
N LEU A 81 3.41 0.32 5.45
CA LEU A 81 3.86 -0.99 4.99
C LEU A 81 5.38 -1.04 4.80
N ALA A 82 5.99 0.00 4.24
CA ALA A 82 7.44 0.08 4.08
C ALA A 82 8.17 0.09 5.43
N ALA A 83 7.65 0.85 6.41
CA ALA A 83 8.20 0.88 7.76
C ALA A 83 7.98 -0.46 8.50
N GLY A 84 6.85 -1.12 8.23
CA GLY A 84 6.47 -2.37 8.88
C GLY A 84 7.05 -3.65 8.26
N PHE A 85 7.60 -3.57 7.05
CA PHE A 85 8.32 -4.65 6.36
C PHE A 85 9.68 -4.11 5.95
N GLU A 86 10.67 -4.27 6.84
CA GLU A 86 12.02 -3.75 6.64
C GLU A 86 12.61 -4.17 5.28
N ALA A 87 13.36 -3.27 4.66
CA ALA A 87 14.02 -3.55 3.38
C ALA A 87 14.94 -4.78 3.52
N GLY A 88 14.72 -5.79 2.67
CA GLY A 88 15.47 -7.06 2.73
C GLY A 88 14.95 -8.08 3.74
N SER A 89 13.86 -7.78 4.45
CA SER A 89 13.19 -8.76 5.31
C SER A 89 12.71 -9.97 4.52
N ALA A 90 13.00 -11.16 5.02
CA ALA A 90 12.51 -12.43 4.47
C ALA A 90 11.04 -12.72 4.84
N GLU A 91 10.39 -11.85 5.61
CA GLU A 91 9.05 -12.08 6.16
C GLU A 91 7.96 -12.22 5.08
N LEU A 92 8.17 -11.63 3.91
CA LEU A 92 7.26 -11.74 2.75
C LEU A 92 7.68 -12.81 1.74
N ALA A 93 8.82 -13.48 1.93
CA ALA A 93 9.28 -14.50 0.98
C ALA A 93 8.19 -15.57 0.71
N PRO A 94 7.98 -15.98 -0.56
CA PRO A 94 8.79 -15.66 -1.74
C PRO A 94 8.45 -14.34 -2.45
N VAL A 95 7.50 -13.55 -1.92
CA VAL A 95 7.21 -12.21 -2.46
C VAL A 95 8.33 -11.25 -2.09
N ARG A 96 8.87 -10.54 -3.10
CA ARG A 96 9.83 -9.45 -2.90
C ARG A 96 9.26 -8.11 -3.36
N VAL A 97 9.04 -7.23 -2.39
CA VAL A 97 8.71 -5.82 -2.66
C VAL A 97 9.98 -5.08 -3.07
N ARG A 98 10.00 -4.57 -4.30
CA ARG A 98 11.14 -3.87 -4.91
C ARG A 98 11.11 -2.36 -4.71
N GLY A 99 9.97 -1.82 -4.32
CA GLY A 99 9.83 -0.40 -4.03
C GLY A 99 8.42 -0.02 -3.62
N TYR A 100 8.36 1.16 -2.99
CA TYR A 100 7.14 1.83 -2.60
C TYR A 100 7.04 3.15 -3.38
N VAL A 101 5.91 3.37 -4.05
CA VAL A 101 5.64 4.56 -4.85
C VAL A 101 4.58 5.39 -4.13
N LEU A 102 5.00 6.54 -3.61
CA LEU A 102 4.16 7.43 -2.82
C LEU A 102 3.76 8.62 -3.69
N LEU A 103 2.53 8.65 -4.16
CA LEU A 103 1.96 9.75 -4.92
C LEU A 103 1.25 10.70 -3.95
N SER A 104 1.69 11.96 -3.89
CA SER A 104 1.11 13.00 -3.01
C SER A 104 0.68 12.48 -1.63
N PRO A 105 1.55 11.76 -0.89
CA PRO A 105 1.12 11.00 0.28
C PRO A 105 0.60 11.93 1.38
N PHE A 106 -0.49 11.54 2.01
CA PHE A 106 -1.10 12.32 3.08
C PHE A 106 -0.34 12.08 4.40
N PHE A 107 0.35 13.12 4.87
CA PHE A 107 0.96 13.16 6.20
C PHE A 107 0.50 14.41 6.92
N GLY A 108 0.40 14.32 8.23
CA GLY A 108 0.04 15.43 9.09
C GLY A 108 0.62 15.25 10.49
N GLY A 109 0.56 16.31 11.27
CA GLY A 109 1.02 16.32 12.66
C GLY A 109 0.49 17.52 13.41
N ASN A 110 0.66 17.50 14.74
CA ASN A 110 0.23 18.60 15.61
C ASN A 110 1.14 19.84 15.52
N VAL A 111 2.32 19.68 14.93
CA VAL A 111 3.30 20.75 14.76
C VAL A 111 3.50 20.93 13.26
N ARG A 112 3.41 22.18 12.80
CA ARG A 112 3.66 22.52 11.41
C ARG A 112 5.11 22.24 11.06
N THR A 113 5.31 21.73 9.85
CA THR A 113 6.62 21.71 9.24
C THR A 113 7.05 23.12 8.87
N ARG A 114 8.35 23.36 8.80
CA ARG A 114 8.93 24.64 8.37
C ARG A 114 8.34 25.15 7.05
N ARG A 115 8.04 24.25 6.11
CA ARG A 115 7.44 24.61 4.81
C ARG A 115 6.01 25.14 4.96
N GLU A 116 5.21 24.55 5.84
CA GLU A 116 3.84 25.00 6.14
C GLU A 116 3.81 26.32 6.91
N GLU A 117 4.90 26.71 7.57
CA GLU A 117 5.07 28.03 8.18
C GLU A 117 5.46 29.10 7.15
N GLU A 118 6.37 28.75 6.23
CA GLU A 118 6.90 29.66 5.21
C GLU A 118 5.93 29.92 4.05
N GLN A 119 5.02 28.99 3.76
CA GLN A 119 4.01 29.12 2.71
C GLN A 119 2.61 28.83 3.28
N PRO A 120 1.76 29.86 3.49
CA PRO A 120 0.37 29.62 3.85
C PRO A 120 -0.29 28.81 2.72
N PHE A 121 -1.03 27.76 3.12
CA PHE A 121 -1.63 26.77 2.22
C PHE A 121 -2.31 27.40 0.99
N GLU A 122 -2.16 26.74 -0.17
CA GLU A 122 -3.00 27.05 -1.31
C GLU A 122 -4.48 26.94 -0.91
N THR A 123 -5.31 27.84 -1.44
CA THR A 123 -6.76 27.99 -1.18
C THR A 123 -7.58 26.69 -1.22
N PHE A 124 -7.05 25.62 -1.79
CA PHE A 124 -7.73 24.34 -1.95
C PHE A 124 -7.60 23.39 -0.74
N TRP A 125 -6.44 23.33 -0.07
CA TRP A 125 -6.16 22.43 1.05
C TRP A 125 -5.88 23.26 2.31
N ASN A 126 -6.89 23.66 3.09
CA ASN A 126 -6.68 24.47 4.29
C ASN A 126 -7.11 23.74 5.57
N MET A 127 -6.59 24.17 6.72
CA MET A 127 -6.85 23.53 8.03
C MET A 127 -8.34 23.51 8.40
N GLU A 128 -9.10 24.55 8.01
CA GLU A 128 -10.55 24.63 8.27
C GLU A 128 -11.34 23.47 7.64
N LYS A 129 -10.84 22.86 6.55
CA LYS A 129 -11.46 21.68 5.94
C LYS A 129 -11.17 20.38 6.67
N TYR A 130 -10.12 20.32 7.50
CA TYR A 130 -9.71 19.13 8.24
C TYR A 130 -10.14 19.13 9.71
N GLU A 131 -10.58 20.28 10.24
CA GLU A 131 -11.01 20.46 11.64
C GLU A 131 -12.54 20.37 11.85
N ARG A 132 -13.31 20.04 10.81
CA ARG A 132 -14.75 19.76 10.91
C ARG A 132 -15.04 18.28 11.04
#